data_AF-A0A3D6EAT9-F1
#
_entry.id   AF-A0A3D6EAT9-F1
#
_cell.length_a   1.000
_cell.length_b   1.000
_cell.length_c   1.000
_cell.angle_alpha   90.00
_cell.angle_beta   90.00
_cell.angle_gamma   90.00
#
_symmetry.space_group_name_H-M   'P 1'
#
loop_
_entity.id
_entity.type
_entity.pdbx_description
1 polymer ?
#
loop_
_entity_poly.entity_id
_entity_poly.type
_entity_poly.pdbx_seq_one_letter_code
_entity_poly.pdbx_strand_id
1 'polypeptide(L)'
;MNNCLVTKLPGKVTDTSLLKVGDMKFHIVLNEGEQSLFTIQAVLGGKVTATIANVVKGNPTFSDGSLTIVNNSEFPKPIYQTSVATEYQEFDIVISNKYDLRYLDSPTCTMGAFDMKSLEYCSRLETICINGEMVGDSSVLRGMTALQALFVRGAGFRLDLNDLKECPLKTLEVDSRAGSDMKFSIEPLRNMTHKGLTNLTLSGVYGTEHRGITGDLSVLQGFTGLKKLSISYTSIGGNLSALSGFAELEGVYASECNFEGDLTDLPPKCLVFSNNAGSKNTWFTWTDSGRSDKYAYVLFISYPINLRGTDVENMLQDQTKCTFLALKDNQGNEVLNEIKIRTDDNHQYFLENCQGLGLLLSDLTQCPIAKLEIDGELFIDNFEIVYEGFN
;
A
#
# COMPACT_ATOMS: atom_id res chain seq x y z
N MET A 1 -8.03 44.20 7.66
CA MET A 1 -8.95 43.27 8.32
C MET A 1 -10.16 43.10 7.42
N ASN A 2 -10.15 42.09 6.53
CA ASN A 2 -11.28 41.80 5.67
C ASN A 2 -12.20 40.82 6.39
N ASN A 3 -13.18 41.36 7.11
CA ASN A 3 -14.27 40.57 7.67
C ASN A 3 -15.05 39.94 6.51
N CYS A 4 -14.93 38.62 6.33
CA CYS A 4 -15.84 37.89 5.46
C CYS A 4 -17.20 37.82 6.17
N LEU A 5 -18.12 38.70 5.75
CA LEU A 5 -19.52 38.68 6.17
C LEU A 5 -20.21 37.49 5.48
N VAL A 6 -20.26 36.34 6.13
CA VAL A 6 -21.25 35.31 5.78
C VAL A 6 -22.59 35.77 6.34
N THR A 7 -23.29 36.63 5.59
CA THR A 7 -24.69 36.94 5.88
C THR A 7 -25.52 35.70 5.62
N LYS A 8 -26.12 35.13 6.67
CA LYS A 8 -27.25 34.19 6.54
C LYS A 8 -28.31 34.88 5.66
N LEU A 9 -28.41 34.48 4.40
CA LEU A 9 -29.51 34.91 3.54
C LEU A 9 -30.81 34.29 4.10
N PRO A 10 -31.87 35.08 4.35
CA PRO A 10 -33.11 34.59 4.97
C PRO A 10 -34.00 33.77 4.01
N GLY A 11 -33.48 33.36 2.85
CA GLY A 11 -34.18 32.52 1.89
C GLY A 11 -33.94 31.04 2.15
N LYS A 12 -35.01 30.26 2.32
CA LYS A 12 -34.94 28.80 2.24
C LYS A 12 -34.87 28.42 0.77
N VAL A 13 -33.70 27.99 0.29
CA VAL A 13 -33.59 27.37 -1.04
C VAL A 13 -34.27 26.00 -0.96
N THR A 14 -35.36 25.83 -1.71
CA THR A 14 -36.15 24.59 -1.78
C THR A 14 -35.73 23.67 -2.92
N ASP A 15 -34.62 23.99 -3.60
CA ASP A 15 -34.07 23.14 -4.63
C ASP A 15 -33.41 21.92 -3.97
N THR A 16 -34.12 20.78 -4.00
CA THR A 16 -33.65 19.51 -3.46
C THR A 16 -32.54 18.88 -4.30
N SER A 17 -32.24 19.44 -5.48
CA SER A 17 -31.08 19.02 -6.27
C SER A 17 -29.76 19.56 -5.69
N LEU A 18 -29.81 20.62 -4.87
CA LEU A 18 -28.64 21.20 -4.23
C LEU A 18 -28.30 20.49 -2.92
N LEU A 19 -27.04 20.10 -2.81
CA LEU A 19 -26.47 19.52 -1.60
C LEU A 19 -26.39 20.59 -0.50
N LYS A 20 -26.79 20.29 0.74
CA LYS A 20 -26.70 21.26 1.83
C LYS A 20 -25.23 21.54 2.16
N VAL A 21 -24.95 22.73 2.67
CA VAL A 21 -23.61 23.06 3.17
C VAL A 21 -23.25 22.10 4.30
N GLY A 22 -22.10 21.45 4.19
CA GLY A 22 -21.64 20.44 5.14
C GLY A 22 -22.12 19.01 4.85
N ASP A 23 -22.84 18.81 3.76
CA ASP A 23 -23.15 17.47 3.26
C ASP A 23 -22.12 17.04 2.18
N MET A 24 -21.90 15.74 2.08
CA MET A 24 -21.20 15.09 0.97
C MET A 24 -22.04 13.91 0.47
N LYS A 25 -21.86 13.51 -0.79
CA LYS A 25 -22.77 12.58 -1.46
C LYS A 25 -22.00 11.49 -2.19
N PHE A 26 -22.54 10.28 -2.13
CA PHE A 26 -22.11 9.13 -2.90
C PHE A 26 -23.30 8.57 -3.65
N HIS A 27 -23.19 8.44 -4.97
CA HIS A 27 -24.24 7.84 -5.79
C HIS A 27 -24.01 6.33 -5.87
N ILE A 28 -25.02 5.53 -5.54
CA ILE A 28 -24.93 4.08 -5.34
C ILE A 28 -25.83 3.38 -6.33
N VAL A 29 -25.30 2.33 -6.95
CA VAL A 29 -26.06 1.40 -7.80
C VAL A 29 -25.80 -0.01 -7.32
N LEU A 30 -26.86 -0.75 -7.03
CA LEU A 30 -26.81 -2.14 -6.59
C LEU A 30 -27.60 -3.02 -7.54
N ASN A 31 -26.99 -4.10 -7.99
CA ASN A 31 -27.69 -5.23 -8.62
C ASN A 31 -28.27 -6.17 -7.55
N GLU A 32 -29.17 -7.06 -7.94
CA GLU A 32 -29.70 -8.10 -7.05
C GLU A 32 -28.55 -8.92 -6.43
N GLY A 33 -28.57 -9.06 -5.10
CA GLY A 33 -27.54 -9.75 -4.32
C GLY A 33 -26.35 -8.88 -3.89
N GLU A 34 -26.24 -7.63 -4.36
CA GLU A 34 -25.18 -6.71 -3.94
C GLU A 34 -25.56 -5.92 -2.68
N GLN A 35 -24.54 -5.41 -1.99
CA GLN A 35 -24.68 -4.45 -0.90
C GLN A 35 -23.51 -3.47 -0.91
N SER A 36 -23.74 -2.25 -0.40
CA SER A 36 -22.69 -1.25 -0.22
C SER A 36 -22.17 -1.26 1.21
N LEU A 37 -20.86 -1.30 1.40
CA LEU A 37 -20.19 -1.21 2.69
C LEU A 37 -19.40 0.10 2.80
N PHE A 38 -19.34 0.67 4.01
CA PHE A 38 -18.58 1.89 4.30
C PHE A 38 -18.30 2.05 5.79
N THR A 39 -17.52 3.07 6.14
CA THR A 39 -17.33 3.50 7.52
C THR A 39 -17.32 5.01 7.58
N ILE A 40 -18.11 5.58 8.50
CA ILE A 40 -17.99 6.98 8.90
C ILE A 40 -17.82 7.06 10.40
N GLN A 41 -16.97 7.98 10.86
CA GLN A 41 -16.80 8.22 12.28
C GLN A 41 -16.70 9.71 12.54
N ALA A 42 -17.51 10.20 13.48
CA ALA A 42 -17.35 11.55 13.99
C ALA A 42 -16.12 11.65 14.92
N VAL A 43 -15.60 12.86 15.11
CA VAL A 43 -14.73 13.18 16.24
C VAL A 43 -15.46 13.03 17.58
N LEU A 44 -14.72 12.87 18.68
CA LEU A 44 -15.29 12.77 20.02
C LEU A 44 -16.22 13.95 20.33
N GLY A 45 -17.46 13.64 20.70
CA GLY A 45 -18.51 14.64 20.97
C GLY A 45 -19.14 15.27 19.72
N GLY A 46 -18.67 14.91 18.52
CA GLY A 46 -19.28 15.26 17.24
C GLY A 46 -20.38 14.28 16.83
N LYS A 47 -21.08 14.63 15.75
CA LYS A 47 -22.15 13.80 15.17
C LYS A 47 -22.18 13.90 13.66
N VAL A 48 -22.09 12.76 13.00
CA VAL A 48 -22.28 12.62 11.55
C VAL A 48 -23.43 11.66 11.28
N THR A 49 -24.11 11.84 10.15
CA THR A 49 -25.21 10.95 9.75
C THR A 49 -25.05 10.53 8.31
N ALA A 50 -25.27 9.26 7.99
CA ALA A 50 -25.44 8.79 6.62
C ALA A 50 -26.93 8.54 6.38
N THR A 51 -27.48 9.09 5.31
CA THR A 51 -28.89 8.98 4.96
C THR A 51 -29.04 8.47 3.53
N ILE A 52 -29.88 7.46 3.34
CA ILE A 52 -30.35 7.07 2.02
C ILE A 52 -31.31 8.14 1.53
N ALA A 53 -30.98 8.77 0.41
CA ALA A 53 -31.71 9.88 -0.17
C ALA A 53 -31.78 9.74 -1.70
N ASN A 54 -32.60 10.58 -2.35
CA ASN A 54 -32.72 10.65 -3.80
C ASN A 54 -32.87 9.27 -4.48
N VAL A 55 -33.73 8.42 -3.91
CA VAL A 55 -33.98 7.09 -4.46
C VAL A 55 -34.59 7.23 -5.85
N VAL A 56 -33.83 6.81 -6.86
CA VAL A 56 -34.24 6.79 -8.26
C VAL A 56 -35.02 5.51 -8.53
N LYS A 57 -34.58 4.38 -7.96
CA LYS A 57 -35.22 3.08 -8.16
C LYS A 57 -35.04 2.14 -6.96
N GLY A 58 -36.06 1.32 -6.72
CA GLY A 58 -36.12 0.30 -5.67
C GLY A 58 -36.44 0.86 -4.28
N ASN A 59 -36.28 0.02 -3.25
CA ASN A 59 -36.56 0.38 -1.85
C ASN A 59 -35.32 0.15 -0.95
N PRO A 60 -34.23 0.90 -1.14
CA PRO A 60 -33.00 0.74 -0.38
C PRO A 60 -33.21 1.06 1.10
N THR A 61 -32.57 0.27 1.96
CA THR A 61 -32.47 0.51 3.41
C THR A 61 -31.05 0.17 3.86
N PHE A 62 -30.66 0.67 5.03
CA PHE A 62 -29.52 0.12 5.76
C PHE A 62 -29.87 -1.26 6.33
N SER A 63 -28.85 -2.04 6.70
CA SER A 63 -29.02 -3.41 7.20
C SER A 63 -29.89 -3.53 8.47
N ASP A 64 -30.07 -2.44 9.21
CA ASP A 64 -30.99 -2.36 10.35
C ASP A 64 -32.44 -1.99 9.95
N GLY A 65 -32.72 -1.89 8.64
CA GLY A 65 -33.99 -1.47 8.07
C GLY A 65 -34.21 0.05 8.09
N SER A 66 -33.27 0.84 8.62
CA SER A 66 -33.38 2.29 8.69
C SER A 66 -33.02 2.96 7.36
N LEU A 67 -33.39 4.24 7.22
CA LEU A 67 -32.90 5.11 6.13
C LEU A 67 -31.79 6.04 6.60
N THR A 68 -31.44 6.03 7.89
CA THR A 68 -30.47 6.95 8.47
C THR A 68 -29.67 6.28 9.56
N ILE A 69 -28.36 6.28 9.37
CA ILE A 69 -27.37 5.91 10.37
C ILE A 69 -26.88 7.17 11.07
N VAL A 70 -26.79 7.11 12.40
CA VAL A 70 -26.19 8.16 13.22
C VAL A 70 -24.91 7.63 13.86
N ASN A 71 -23.80 8.35 13.67
CA ASN A 71 -22.54 8.08 14.36
C ASN A 71 -22.18 9.26 15.27
N ASN A 72 -22.08 8.99 16.58
CA ASN A 72 -21.71 9.96 17.62
C ASN A 72 -20.29 9.73 18.17
N SER A 73 -19.36 9.20 17.36
CA SER A 73 -17.98 8.84 17.74
C SER A 73 -17.80 7.56 18.59
N GLU A 74 -18.32 6.43 18.12
CA GLU A 74 -18.05 5.13 18.77
C GLU A 74 -16.76 4.47 18.27
N PHE A 75 -16.04 3.80 19.18
CA PHE A 75 -14.82 3.04 18.92
C PHE A 75 -15.07 1.52 18.94
N PRO A 76 -14.30 0.70 18.18
CA PRO A 76 -13.50 1.07 17.03
C PRO A 76 -14.19 0.70 15.70
N LYS A 77 -14.21 1.66 14.75
CA LYS A 77 -14.48 1.50 13.31
C LYS A 77 -15.76 0.69 12.97
N PRO A 78 -16.95 1.27 13.19
CA PRO A 78 -18.20 0.60 12.82
C PRO A 78 -18.27 0.44 11.29
N ILE A 79 -18.38 -0.80 10.82
CA ILE A 79 -18.67 -1.07 9.42
C ILE A 79 -20.18 -0.95 9.23
N TYR A 80 -20.58 0.02 8.43
CA TYR A 80 -21.96 0.20 8.02
C TYR A 80 -22.19 -0.46 6.66
N GLN A 81 -23.41 -0.92 6.45
CA GLN A 81 -23.79 -1.56 5.20
C GLN A 81 -25.27 -1.36 4.89
N THR A 82 -25.58 -1.31 3.60
CA THR A 82 -26.96 -1.39 3.11
C THR A 82 -27.51 -2.80 3.34
N SER A 83 -28.83 -2.95 3.33
CA SER A 83 -29.44 -4.27 3.13
C SER A 83 -29.01 -4.83 1.77
N VAL A 84 -28.94 -6.17 1.68
CA VAL A 84 -28.72 -6.85 0.39
C VAL A 84 -29.87 -6.48 -0.55
N ALA A 85 -29.54 -6.01 -1.74
CA ALA A 85 -30.52 -5.58 -2.71
C ALA A 85 -31.30 -6.79 -3.25
N THR A 86 -32.63 -6.73 -3.16
CA THR A 86 -33.54 -7.77 -3.69
C THR A 86 -33.96 -7.50 -5.14
N GLU A 87 -33.52 -6.38 -5.70
CA GLU A 87 -33.79 -5.90 -7.05
C GLU A 87 -32.71 -4.88 -7.42
N TYR A 88 -32.70 -4.39 -8.66
CA TYR A 88 -31.87 -3.25 -9.04
C TYR A 88 -32.26 -2.01 -8.24
N GLN A 89 -31.31 -1.38 -7.55
CA GLN A 89 -31.50 -0.17 -6.75
C GLN A 89 -30.53 0.93 -7.19
N GLU A 90 -31.03 2.16 -7.23
CA GLU A 90 -30.25 3.35 -7.55
C GLU A 90 -30.68 4.49 -6.62
N PHE A 91 -29.73 5.02 -5.85
CA PHE A 91 -29.98 6.01 -4.81
C PHE A 91 -28.69 6.74 -4.42
N ASP A 92 -28.80 7.77 -3.58
CA ASP A 92 -27.66 8.44 -2.98
C ASP A 92 -27.51 8.07 -1.50
N ILE A 93 -26.28 7.93 -1.03
CA ILE A 93 -25.93 8.03 0.40
C ILE A 93 -25.39 9.45 0.64
N VAL A 94 -26.10 10.23 1.45
CA VAL A 94 -25.71 11.58 1.86
C VAL A 94 -25.14 11.54 3.27
N ILE A 95 -23.89 11.95 3.43
CA ILE A 95 -23.25 12.14 4.74
C ILE A 95 -23.39 13.60 5.13
N SER A 96 -24.08 13.87 6.23
CA SER A 96 -24.25 15.21 6.80
C SER A 96 -23.28 15.49 7.95
N ASN A 97 -23.02 16.78 8.17
CA ASN A 97 -22.05 17.29 9.14
C ASN A 97 -20.62 16.80 8.87
N LYS A 98 -20.22 16.75 7.60
CA LYS A 98 -18.91 16.23 7.15
C LYS A 98 -17.70 16.87 7.86
N TYR A 99 -17.86 18.08 8.39
CA TYR A 99 -16.81 18.80 9.12
C TYR A 99 -16.41 18.12 10.43
N ASP A 100 -17.30 17.31 11.02
CA ASP A 100 -17.01 16.51 12.21
C ASP A 100 -16.46 15.12 11.87
N LEU A 101 -16.29 14.78 10.59
CA LEU A 101 -15.70 13.49 10.21
C LEU A 101 -14.25 13.41 10.68
N ARG A 102 -13.97 12.32 11.37
CA ARG A 102 -12.65 11.84 11.77
C ARG A 102 -12.17 10.70 10.87
N TYR A 103 -13.08 9.84 10.44
CA TYR A 103 -12.80 8.71 9.58
C TYR A 103 -13.83 8.67 8.45
N LEU A 104 -13.37 8.53 7.23
CA LEU A 104 -14.19 8.30 6.05
C LEU A 104 -13.60 7.13 5.26
N ASP A 105 -14.38 6.07 5.10
CA ASP A 105 -14.20 5.06 4.07
C ASP A 105 -15.43 5.10 3.16
N SER A 106 -15.22 5.41 1.88
CA SER A 106 -16.30 5.63 0.93
C SER A 106 -17.14 4.37 0.74
N PRO A 107 -18.48 4.50 0.57
CA PRO A 107 -19.34 3.43 0.07
C PRO A 107 -18.75 2.65 -1.10
N THR A 108 -18.89 1.33 -1.07
CA THR A 108 -18.69 0.47 -2.24
C THR A 108 -19.87 0.57 -3.20
N CYS A 109 -19.73 0.04 -4.42
CA CYS A 109 -20.77 0.09 -5.46
C CYS A 109 -21.21 1.52 -5.82
N THR A 110 -20.28 2.47 -5.76
CA THR A 110 -20.50 3.84 -6.22
C THR A 110 -20.49 3.90 -7.74
N MET A 111 -21.44 4.64 -8.30
CA MET A 111 -21.52 4.92 -9.74
C MET A 111 -21.20 6.41 -9.97
N GLY A 112 -20.17 6.69 -10.75
CA GLY A 112 -19.67 8.04 -11.00
C GLY A 112 -18.50 8.46 -10.09
N ALA A 113 -17.82 9.53 -10.49
CA ALA A 113 -16.60 9.96 -9.83
C ALA A 113 -16.86 10.72 -8.51
N PHE A 114 -16.08 10.41 -7.47
CA PHE A 114 -16.04 11.20 -6.25
C PHE A 114 -15.28 12.51 -6.47
N ASP A 115 -15.98 13.65 -6.37
CA ASP A 115 -15.33 14.96 -6.40
C ASP A 115 -14.64 15.25 -5.07
N MET A 116 -13.31 15.28 -5.10
CA MET A 116 -12.45 15.53 -3.94
C MET A 116 -12.71 16.89 -3.28
N LYS A 117 -13.29 17.86 -4.00
CA LYS A 117 -13.74 19.12 -3.41
C LYS A 117 -14.79 18.91 -2.31
N SER A 118 -15.48 17.77 -2.29
CA SER A 118 -16.39 17.38 -1.20
C SER A 118 -15.68 17.32 0.17
N LEU A 119 -14.35 17.20 0.21
CA LEU A 119 -13.55 17.19 1.43
C LEU A 119 -13.18 18.59 1.94
N GLU A 120 -13.57 19.68 1.26
CA GLU A 120 -13.22 21.04 1.65
C GLU A 120 -13.71 21.35 3.08
N TYR A 121 -12.83 21.91 3.91
CA TYR A 121 -13.05 22.17 5.35
C TYR A 121 -13.20 20.93 6.26
N CYS A 122 -12.98 19.70 5.77
CA CYS A 122 -12.96 18.49 6.61
C CYS A 122 -11.62 18.31 7.36
N SER A 123 -11.15 19.36 8.04
CA SER A 123 -9.81 19.41 8.69
C SER A 123 -9.60 18.42 9.84
N ARG A 124 -10.68 17.79 10.33
CA ARG A 124 -10.69 16.82 11.42
C ARG A 124 -10.46 15.37 10.97
N LEU A 125 -10.43 15.12 9.66
CA LEU A 125 -10.22 13.78 9.11
C LEU A 125 -8.81 13.29 9.46
N GLU A 126 -8.75 12.17 10.17
CA GLU A 126 -7.54 11.40 10.46
C GLU A 126 -7.32 10.29 9.44
N THR A 127 -8.39 9.79 8.83
CA THR A 127 -8.32 8.74 7.81
C THR A 127 -9.30 9.00 6.68
N ILE A 128 -8.79 8.87 5.47
CA ILE A 128 -9.55 8.96 4.23
C ILE A 128 -9.25 7.71 3.41
N CYS A 129 -10.27 6.90 3.14
CA CYS A 129 -10.25 5.83 2.16
C CYS A 129 -11.28 6.15 1.09
N ILE A 130 -10.83 6.44 -0.13
CA ILE A 130 -11.71 6.61 -1.27
C ILE A 130 -11.37 5.55 -2.30
N ASN A 131 -12.40 4.82 -2.72
CA ASN A 131 -12.32 3.79 -3.74
C ASN A 131 -13.08 4.24 -5.00
N GLY A 132 -12.64 3.81 -6.18
CA GLY A 132 -13.35 4.03 -7.45
C GLY A 132 -12.85 5.24 -8.24
N GLU A 133 -13.68 5.78 -9.13
CA GLU A 133 -13.32 6.95 -9.93
C GLU A 133 -13.36 8.22 -9.05
N MET A 134 -12.39 9.10 -9.21
CA MET A 134 -12.23 10.31 -8.43
C MET A 134 -11.87 11.47 -9.35
N VAL A 135 -12.38 12.66 -9.05
CA VAL A 135 -12.13 13.90 -9.81
C VAL A 135 -11.82 15.06 -8.87
N GLY A 136 -11.34 16.16 -9.44
CA GLY A 136 -10.93 17.35 -8.70
C GLY A 136 -9.42 17.43 -8.47
N ASP A 137 -9.02 18.41 -7.67
CA ASP A 137 -7.62 18.78 -7.41
C ASP A 137 -7.24 18.38 -5.97
N SER A 138 -6.02 17.87 -5.77
CA SER A 138 -5.52 17.41 -4.47
C SER A 138 -5.25 18.52 -3.44
N SER A 139 -5.31 19.79 -3.83
CA SER A 139 -5.09 20.94 -2.95
C SER A 139 -6.07 21.02 -1.80
N VAL A 140 -7.23 20.35 -1.88
CA VAL A 140 -8.16 20.16 -0.77
C VAL A 140 -7.52 19.45 0.44
N LEU A 141 -6.46 18.66 0.21
CA LEU A 141 -5.71 17.96 1.24
C LEU A 141 -4.70 18.86 1.96
N ARG A 142 -4.41 20.06 1.43
CA ARG A 142 -3.48 21.00 2.05
C ARG A 142 -3.96 21.39 3.44
N GLY A 143 -3.07 21.29 4.42
CA GLY A 143 -3.37 21.68 5.80
C GLY A 143 -4.34 20.73 6.51
N MET A 144 -4.57 19.52 6.00
CA MET A 144 -5.21 18.45 6.77
C MET A 144 -4.25 17.93 7.86
N THR A 145 -3.98 18.75 8.87
CA THR A 145 -2.99 18.50 9.93
C THR A 145 -3.37 17.36 10.88
N ALA A 146 -4.57 16.79 10.76
CA ALA A 146 -4.98 15.59 11.49
C ALA A 146 -4.80 14.30 10.66
N LEU A 147 -4.57 14.40 9.34
CA LEU A 147 -4.60 13.27 8.41
C LEU A 147 -3.38 12.36 8.63
N GLN A 148 -3.66 11.17 9.17
CA GLN A 148 -2.66 10.15 9.49
C GLN A 148 -2.67 8.99 8.49
N ALA A 149 -3.78 8.77 7.80
CA ALA A 149 -3.88 7.70 6.80
C ALA A 149 -4.66 8.15 5.57
N LEU A 150 -4.06 7.99 4.40
CA LEU A 150 -4.68 8.29 3.12
C LEU A 150 -4.60 7.06 2.22
N PHE A 151 -5.75 6.59 1.76
CA PHE A 151 -5.89 5.50 0.81
C PHE A 151 -6.65 6.02 -0.41
N VAL A 152 -5.95 6.08 -1.54
CA VAL A 152 -6.46 6.48 -2.85
C VAL A 152 -6.42 5.24 -3.74
N ARG A 153 -7.57 4.59 -3.94
CA ARG A 153 -7.66 3.30 -4.65
C ARG A 153 -8.61 3.43 -5.83
N GLY A 154 -8.11 3.88 -6.98
CA GLY A 154 -9.03 4.44 -7.95
C GLY A 154 -8.44 5.08 -9.18
N ALA A 155 -9.33 5.58 -10.03
CA ALA A 155 -9.02 6.27 -11.28
C ALA A 155 -9.20 7.79 -11.18
N GLY A 156 -8.56 8.52 -12.10
CA GLY A 156 -8.89 9.93 -12.38
C GLY A 156 -8.32 10.98 -11.41
N PHE A 157 -8.02 10.63 -10.16
CA PHE A 157 -7.53 11.61 -9.19
C PHE A 157 -6.02 11.85 -9.25
N ARG A 158 -5.64 12.97 -9.85
CA ARG A 158 -4.24 13.41 -9.89
C ARG A 158 -3.81 13.96 -8.54
N LEU A 159 -3.13 13.12 -7.76
CA LEU A 159 -2.53 13.50 -6.49
C LEU A 159 -1.16 14.19 -6.70
N ASP A 160 -1.05 15.47 -6.33
CA ASP A 160 0.24 16.12 -6.09
C ASP A 160 0.67 15.88 -4.64
N LEU A 161 1.74 15.12 -4.46
CA LEU A 161 2.27 14.79 -3.14
C LEU A 161 2.75 16.03 -2.34
N ASN A 162 3.00 17.17 -2.97
CA ASN A 162 3.26 18.43 -2.25
C ASN A 162 2.05 18.90 -1.43
N ASP A 163 0.84 18.51 -1.82
CA ASP A 163 -0.37 18.88 -1.07
C ASP A 163 -0.45 18.15 0.27
N LEU A 164 0.32 17.06 0.42
CA LEU A 164 0.43 16.28 1.65
C LEU A 164 1.59 16.73 2.56
N LYS A 165 2.34 17.78 2.19
CA LYS A 165 3.60 18.13 2.86
C LYS A 165 3.48 18.36 4.37
N GLU A 166 2.34 18.91 4.84
CA GLU A 166 2.06 19.20 6.26
C GLU A 166 1.20 18.12 6.93
N CYS A 167 0.83 17.05 6.22
CA CYS A 167 0.02 15.98 6.77
C CYS A 167 0.90 15.05 7.62
N PRO A 168 0.55 14.75 8.88
CA PRO A 168 1.31 13.84 9.74
C PRO A 168 1.02 12.36 9.40
N LEU A 169 1.21 11.99 8.13
CA LEU A 169 0.89 10.67 7.61
C LEU A 169 1.75 9.59 8.27
N LYS A 170 1.07 8.52 8.70
CA LYS A 170 1.64 7.23 9.08
C LYS A 170 1.44 6.19 7.98
N THR A 171 0.35 6.31 7.22
CA THR A 171 0.05 5.42 6.11
C THR A 171 -0.29 6.23 4.87
N LEU A 172 0.39 5.93 3.77
CA LEU A 172 0.01 6.41 2.44
C LEU A 172 -0.14 5.20 1.52
N GLU A 173 -1.33 5.05 0.95
CA GLU A 173 -1.60 4.08 -0.09
C GLU A 173 -2.15 4.80 -1.32
N VAL A 174 -1.47 4.59 -2.45
CA VAL A 174 -1.93 5.03 -3.76
C VAL A 174 -1.90 3.83 -4.69
N ASP A 175 -3.08 3.39 -5.11
CA ASP A 175 -3.27 2.25 -5.99
C ASP A 175 -3.94 2.70 -7.28
N SER A 176 -3.16 2.72 -8.36
CA SER A 176 -3.62 3.11 -9.69
C SER A 176 -4.09 1.94 -10.55
N ARG A 177 -4.19 0.72 -10.00
CA ARG A 177 -4.64 -0.46 -10.77
C ARG A 177 -6.03 -0.30 -11.39
N ALA A 178 -6.90 0.46 -10.72
CA ALA A 178 -8.25 0.75 -11.20
C ALA A 178 -8.32 1.98 -12.12
N GLY A 179 -7.20 2.68 -12.37
CA GLY A 179 -7.15 3.97 -13.04
C GLY A 179 -6.06 4.08 -14.08
N SER A 180 -6.41 3.86 -15.35
CA SER A 180 -5.54 4.16 -16.47
C SER A 180 -5.12 5.65 -16.43
N ASP A 181 -3.80 5.89 -16.53
CA ASP A 181 -3.14 7.21 -16.61
C ASP A 181 -2.74 7.95 -15.32
N MET A 182 -2.70 7.28 -14.16
CA MET A 182 -2.10 7.89 -12.96
C MET A 182 -0.57 8.03 -13.11
N LYS A 183 -0.12 9.18 -13.59
CA LYS A 183 1.31 9.53 -13.71
C LYS A 183 1.70 10.57 -12.67
N PHE A 184 2.51 10.19 -11.68
CA PHE A 184 3.11 11.13 -10.73
C PHE A 184 4.48 10.66 -10.26
N SER A 185 5.25 11.61 -9.72
CA SER A 185 6.57 11.35 -9.18
C SER A 185 6.53 11.33 -7.66
N ILE A 186 7.32 10.45 -7.03
CA ILE A 186 7.53 10.41 -5.57
C ILE A 186 8.51 11.48 -5.06
N GLU A 187 9.18 12.23 -5.95
CA GLU A 187 10.14 13.27 -5.56
C GLU A 187 9.62 14.27 -4.50
N PRO A 188 8.34 14.71 -4.54
CA PRO A 188 7.82 15.61 -3.52
C PRO A 188 7.77 15.03 -2.10
N LEU A 189 7.91 13.70 -1.91
CA LEU A 189 8.03 13.11 -0.57
C LEU A 189 9.23 13.70 0.21
N ARG A 190 10.27 14.17 -0.50
CA ARG A 190 11.38 14.91 0.12
C ARG A 190 10.89 16.12 0.93
N ASN A 191 9.84 16.78 0.47
CA ASN A 191 9.30 18.03 1.03
C ASN A 191 8.38 17.82 2.24
N MET A 192 8.02 16.58 2.59
CA MET A 192 7.17 16.33 3.76
C MET A 192 7.85 16.84 5.04
N THR A 193 7.14 17.65 5.81
CA THR A 193 7.62 18.18 7.10
C THR A 193 7.57 17.11 8.19
N HIS A 194 6.61 16.18 8.08
CA HIS A 194 6.50 15.01 8.92
C HIS A 194 7.05 13.76 8.23
N LYS A 195 8.11 13.18 8.77
CA LYS A 195 8.70 11.90 8.29
C LYS A 195 8.17 10.69 9.07
N GLY A 196 6.87 10.70 9.40
CA GLY A 196 6.22 9.73 10.29
C GLY A 196 5.64 8.48 9.61
N LEU A 197 5.87 8.28 8.30
CA LEU A 197 5.33 7.13 7.57
C LEU A 197 5.86 5.82 8.15
N THR A 198 4.94 4.92 8.49
CA THR A 198 5.23 3.53 8.87
C THR A 198 4.86 2.56 7.75
N ASN A 199 3.91 2.94 6.88
CA ASN A 199 3.50 2.14 5.73
C ASN A 199 3.40 3.02 4.48
N LEU A 200 4.09 2.60 3.42
CA LEU A 200 3.99 3.21 2.10
C LEU A 200 3.63 2.13 1.08
N THR A 201 2.48 2.27 0.44
CA THR A 201 2.02 1.38 -0.63
C THR A 201 1.76 2.22 -1.88
N LEU A 202 2.54 1.98 -2.93
CA LEU A 202 2.38 2.58 -4.24
C LEU A 202 2.26 1.45 -5.25
N SER A 203 1.11 1.32 -5.90
CA SER A 203 0.87 0.21 -6.83
C SER A 203 0.50 0.75 -8.20
N GLY A 204 1.25 0.33 -9.22
CA GLY A 204 0.94 0.59 -10.62
C GLY A 204 0.20 -0.55 -11.33
N VAL A 205 0.09 -0.43 -12.66
CA VAL A 205 -0.54 -1.43 -13.54
C VAL A 205 0.54 -2.25 -14.26
N TYR A 206 0.37 -3.57 -14.28
CA TYR A 206 1.24 -4.49 -15.03
C TYR A 206 0.98 -4.39 -16.55
N GLY A 207 2.04 -4.50 -17.37
CA GLY A 207 1.92 -4.64 -18.84
C GLY A 207 1.70 -3.35 -19.62
N THR A 208 1.66 -2.17 -18.98
CA THR A 208 1.60 -0.88 -19.68
C THR A 208 3.00 -0.30 -19.86
N GLU A 209 3.31 0.27 -21.04
CA GLU A 209 4.62 0.87 -21.37
C GLU A 209 5.05 2.02 -20.43
N HIS A 210 4.12 2.54 -19.62
CA HIS A 210 4.37 3.60 -18.66
C HIS A 210 3.84 3.22 -17.28
N ARG A 211 4.67 2.53 -16.46
CA ARG A 211 4.41 2.38 -15.02
C ARG A 211 4.36 3.79 -14.41
N GLY A 212 3.16 4.30 -14.15
CA GLY A 212 2.90 5.74 -14.01
C GLY A 212 3.53 6.40 -12.78
N ILE A 213 3.94 5.63 -11.78
CA ILE A 213 4.60 6.15 -10.58
C ILE A 213 6.12 6.11 -10.80
N THR A 214 6.80 7.26 -10.72
CA THR A 214 8.25 7.41 -11.00
C THR A 214 8.98 8.07 -9.82
N GLY A 215 10.31 8.09 -9.86
CA GLY A 215 11.17 8.81 -8.93
C GLY A 215 12.30 7.93 -8.40
N ASP A 216 13.11 8.49 -7.52
CA ASP A 216 14.28 7.81 -6.97
C ASP A 216 14.06 7.38 -5.50
N LEU A 217 14.46 6.16 -5.12
CA LEU A 217 14.34 5.65 -3.75
C LEU A 217 14.97 6.56 -2.69
N SER A 218 15.99 7.36 -3.04
CA SER A 218 16.63 8.31 -2.12
C SER A 218 15.66 9.34 -1.52
N VAL A 219 14.51 9.59 -2.15
CA VAL A 219 13.48 10.49 -1.60
C VAL A 219 12.93 10.00 -0.27
N LEU A 220 13.01 8.68 -0.03
CA LEU A 220 12.51 8.04 1.19
C LEU A 220 13.50 8.17 2.35
N GLN A 221 14.71 8.69 2.12
CA GLN A 221 15.66 8.95 3.20
C GLN A 221 15.02 9.85 4.27
N GLY A 222 15.19 9.46 5.53
CA GLY A 222 14.62 10.16 6.69
C GLY A 222 13.27 9.63 7.18
N PHE A 223 12.56 8.78 6.42
CA PHE A 223 11.39 8.05 6.93
C PHE A 223 11.83 6.82 7.75
N THR A 224 12.63 7.04 8.80
CA THR A 224 13.29 5.97 9.58
C THR A 224 12.33 5.08 10.36
N GLY A 225 11.06 5.51 10.51
CA GLY A 225 9.99 4.71 11.11
C GLY A 225 9.25 3.80 10.13
N LEU A 226 9.64 3.76 8.85
CA LEU A 226 8.98 2.95 7.83
C LEU A 226 9.18 1.46 8.13
N LYS A 227 8.08 0.72 8.23
CA LYS A 227 8.03 -0.72 8.50
C LYS A 227 7.76 -1.53 7.24
N LYS A 228 6.90 -1.01 6.38
CA LYS A 228 6.50 -1.66 5.14
C LYS A 228 6.64 -0.72 3.96
N LEU A 229 7.40 -1.16 2.95
CA LEU A 229 7.51 -0.51 1.65
C LEU A 229 6.93 -1.45 0.60
N SER A 230 5.86 -1.05 -0.07
CA SER A 230 5.27 -1.77 -1.19
C SER A 230 5.22 -0.85 -2.40
N ILE A 231 5.95 -1.16 -3.48
CA ILE A 231 6.10 -0.26 -4.65
C ILE A 231 5.90 -0.99 -5.99
N SER A 232 5.14 -2.08 -6.00
CA SER A 232 4.96 -2.95 -7.16
C SER A 232 4.44 -2.24 -8.41
N TYR A 233 5.00 -2.63 -9.56
CA TYR A 233 4.63 -2.13 -10.89
C TYR A 233 4.83 -0.61 -11.04
N THR A 234 5.90 -0.09 -10.45
CA THR A 234 6.30 1.33 -10.58
C THR A 234 7.58 1.48 -11.39
N SER A 235 7.84 2.68 -11.89
CA SER A 235 9.13 3.07 -12.48
C SER A 235 10.07 3.68 -11.44
N ILE A 236 9.88 3.38 -10.15
CA ILE A 236 10.76 3.86 -9.09
C ILE A 236 12.12 3.17 -9.27
N GLY A 237 13.17 3.99 -9.36
CA GLY A 237 14.56 3.57 -9.53
C GLY A 237 15.43 4.00 -8.35
N GLY A 238 16.75 4.07 -8.59
CA GLY A 238 17.73 4.42 -7.57
C GLY A 238 18.40 3.19 -6.97
N ASN A 239 18.98 3.35 -5.78
CA ASN A 239 19.81 2.34 -5.15
C ASN A 239 19.29 1.92 -3.76
N LEU A 240 19.39 0.62 -3.45
CA LEU A 240 18.97 0.03 -2.16
C LEU A 240 19.63 0.65 -0.93
N SER A 241 20.83 1.20 -1.05
CA SER A 241 21.53 1.93 0.03
C SER A 241 20.69 3.06 0.63
N ALA A 242 19.72 3.61 -0.13
CA ALA A 242 18.75 4.58 0.36
C ALA A 242 17.90 4.07 1.54
N LEU A 243 17.75 2.74 1.69
CA LEU A 243 16.94 2.10 2.73
C LEU A 243 17.77 1.69 3.98
N SER A 244 19.09 1.85 3.96
CA SER A 244 19.99 1.36 5.01
C SER A 244 19.72 1.94 6.41
N GLY A 245 19.18 3.17 6.50
CA GLY A 245 18.84 3.82 7.75
C GLY A 245 17.48 3.43 8.36
N PHE A 246 16.75 2.48 7.78
CA PHE A 246 15.35 2.21 8.11
C PHE A 246 15.26 1.07 9.14
N ALA A 247 15.70 1.34 10.38
CA ALA A 247 15.87 0.31 11.42
C ALA A 247 14.61 -0.51 11.74
N GLU A 248 13.41 0.01 11.42
CA GLU A 248 12.13 -0.65 11.63
C GLU A 248 11.56 -1.34 10.38
N LEU A 249 12.25 -1.30 9.23
CA LEU A 249 11.75 -1.87 7.99
C LEU A 249 11.76 -3.41 8.07
N GLU A 250 10.57 -3.98 7.98
CA GLU A 250 10.30 -5.42 8.10
C GLU A 250 10.23 -6.10 6.71
N GLY A 251 9.86 -5.36 5.67
CA GLY A 251 9.80 -5.90 4.32
C GLY A 251 9.73 -4.88 3.19
N VAL A 252 10.35 -5.24 2.07
CA VAL A 252 10.28 -4.54 0.79
C VAL A 252 9.57 -5.43 -0.22
N TYR A 253 8.39 -4.98 -0.63
CA TYR A 253 7.51 -5.65 -1.58
C TYR A 253 7.52 -4.88 -2.89
N ALA A 254 8.45 -5.23 -3.77
CA ALA A 254 8.47 -4.73 -5.14
C ALA A 254 8.21 -5.87 -6.13
N SER A 255 7.80 -5.47 -7.30
CA SER A 255 7.63 -6.31 -8.47
C SER A 255 7.81 -5.37 -9.63
N GLU A 256 8.61 -5.74 -10.63
CA GLU A 256 8.78 -4.91 -11.80
C GLU A 256 9.20 -3.46 -11.49
N CYS A 257 10.17 -3.26 -10.60
CA CYS A 257 10.76 -1.96 -10.30
C CYS A 257 12.18 -1.84 -10.86
N ASN A 258 12.69 -0.61 -11.03
CA ASN A 258 13.94 -0.35 -11.74
C ASN A 258 15.08 0.12 -10.82
N PHE A 259 15.04 -0.24 -9.53
CA PHE A 259 16.10 0.06 -8.57
C PHE A 259 17.04 -1.13 -8.40
N GLU A 260 18.31 -0.84 -8.16
CA GLU A 260 19.40 -1.81 -8.02
C GLU A 260 20.10 -1.65 -6.68
N GLY A 261 21.20 -2.37 -6.48
CA GLY A 261 22.08 -2.19 -5.33
C GLY A 261 22.30 -3.47 -4.54
N ASP A 262 22.92 -3.30 -3.37
CA ASP A 262 23.35 -4.42 -2.54
C ASP A 262 22.26 -4.83 -1.56
N LEU A 263 21.93 -6.12 -1.51
CA LEU A 263 20.92 -6.63 -0.58
C LEU A 263 21.39 -6.60 0.88
N THR A 264 22.70 -6.49 1.11
CA THR A 264 23.25 -6.31 2.46
C THR A 264 22.95 -4.92 3.03
N ASP A 265 22.57 -3.93 2.20
CA ASP A 265 22.14 -2.61 2.66
C ASP A 265 20.77 -2.65 3.35
N LEU A 266 19.96 -3.68 3.10
CA LEU A 266 18.67 -3.83 3.76
C LEU A 266 18.86 -3.94 5.28
N PRO A 267 18.03 -3.26 6.09
CA PRO A 267 18.22 -3.21 7.53
C PRO A 267 17.99 -4.57 8.20
N PRO A 268 18.47 -4.77 9.44
CA PRO A 268 18.51 -6.08 10.09
C PRO A 268 17.14 -6.74 10.27
N LYS A 269 16.09 -5.93 10.47
CA LYS A 269 14.70 -6.41 10.63
C LYS A 269 14.02 -6.78 9.31
N CYS A 270 14.61 -6.44 8.17
CA CYS A 270 14.01 -6.71 6.87
C CYS A 270 14.07 -8.21 6.59
N LEU A 271 12.91 -8.87 6.68
CA LEU A 271 12.73 -10.30 6.54
C LEU A 271 12.31 -10.69 5.13
N VAL A 272 11.68 -9.77 4.40
CA VAL A 272 11.14 -10.03 3.06
C VAL A 272 11.72 -9.05 2.07
N PHE A 273 12.20 -9.59 0.96
CA PHE A 273 12.53 -8.80 -0.22
C PHE A 273 11.92 -9.44 -1.47
N SER A 274 11.25 -8.63 -2.28
CA SER A 274 10.87 -9.02 -3.62
C SER A 274 11.13 -7.88 -4.59
N ASN A 275 11.61 -8.22 -5.78
CA ASN A 275 11.50 -7.41 -7.00
C ASN A 275 11.51 -8.37 -8.19
N ASN A 276 10.43 -9.16 -8.31
CA ASN A 276 10.29 -10.14 -9.37
C ASN A 276 10.31 -9.42 -10.71
N ALA A 277 11.30 -9.72 -11.54
CA ALA A 277 11.44 -9.11 -12.86
C ALA A 277 11.30 -7.58 -12.83
N GLY A 278 12.13 -6.89 -12.03
CA GLY A 278 12.59 -5.56 -12.45
C GLY A 278 12.90 -5.60 -13.96
N SER A 279 12.75 -4.48 -14.71
CA SER A 279 13.05 -4.46 -16.15
C SER A 279 14.27 -5.34 -16.42
N LYS A 280 14.32 -6.18 -17.47
CA LYS A 280 15.31 -7.27 -17.72
C LYS A 280 16.80 -6.96 -17.36
N ASN A 281 17.13 -5.72 -17.07
CA ASN A 281 18.41 -5.14 -16.70
C ASN A 281 18.56 -4.76 -15.21
N THR A 282 17.62 -5.09 -14.32
CA THR A 282 17.74 -4.79 -12.88
C THR A 282 18.45 -5.94 -12.18
N TRP A 283 19.63 -5.70 -11.61
CA TRP A 283 20.48 -6.70 -10.97
C TRP A 283 20.85 -6.27 -9.56
N PHE A 284 20.77 -7.21 -8.62
CA PHE A 284 21.21 -7.01 -7.25
C PHE A 284 22.58 -7.65 -7.02
N THR A 285 23.30 -7.12 -6.03
CA THR A 285 24.58 -7.66 -5.56
C THR A 285 24.46 -8.12 -4.11
N TRP A 286 25.47 -8.87 -3.66
CA TRP A 286 25.66 -9.22 -2.26
C TRP A 286 27.15 -9.15 -1.90
N THR A 287 27.57 -8.03 -1.32
CA THR A 287 28.97 -7.81 -0.93
C THR A 287 29.21 -8.21 0.53
N ASP A 288 29.97 -9.30 0.71
CA ASP A 288 30.46 -9.88 1.98
C ASP A 288 29.41 -10.07 3.10
N SER A 289 29.82 -10.42 4.32
CA SER A 289 28.98 -10.79 5.49
C SER A 289 28.07 -9.67 6.04
N GLY A 290 27.64 -8.75 5.19
CA GLY A 290 27.00 -7.50 5.55
C GLY A 290 25.65 -7.65 6.24
N ARG A 291 24.96 -8.80 6.13
CA ARG A 291 23.73 -9.03 6.92
C ARG A 291 24.02 -9.71 8.25
N SER A 292 24.78 -10.81 8.26
CA SER A 292 25.06 -11.53 9.51
C SER A 292 25.84 -10.67 10.52
N ASP A 293 26.76 -9.81 10.06
CA ASP A 293 27.50 -8.87 10.91
C ASP A 293 26.59 -7.83 11.59
N LYS A 294 25.40 -7.59 11.03
CA LYS A 294 24.37 -6.71 11.60
C LYS A 294 23.36 -7.46 12.46
N TYR A 295 23.59 -8.75 12.74
CA TYR A 295 22.65 -9.64 13.43
C TYR A 295 21.27 -9.67 12.75
N ALA A 296 21.26 -9.59 11.41
CA ALA A 296 20.05 -9.52 10.63
C ALA A 296 19.29 -10.85 10.64
N TYR A 297 18.01 -10.77 10.28
CA TYR A 297 17.24 -11.95 9.94
C TYR A 297 17.60 -12.49 8.56
N VAL A 298 17.42 -13.81 8.41
CA VAL A 298 17.38 -14.50 7.12
C VAL A 298 16.40 -13.76 6.21
N LEU A 299 16.84 -13.44 5.00
CA LEU A 299 16.09 -12.66 4.03
C LEU A 299 15.34 -13.60 3.09
N PHE A 300 14.01 -13.53 3.11
CA PHE A 300 13.16 -14.38 2.28
C PHE A 300 12.84 -13.70 0.96
N ILE A 301 12.93 -14.50 -0.10
CA ILE A 301 12.80 -14.11 -1.48
C ILE A 301 11.86 -15.11 -2.16
N SER A 302 10.55 -14.99 -1.90
CA SER A 302 9.54 -15.91 -2.44
C SER A 302 9.24 -15.72 -3.93
N TYR A 303 9.66 -14.59 -4.49
CA TYR A 303 9.60 -14.32 -5.92
C TYR A 303 10.99 -14.05 -6.47
N PRO A 304 11.37 -14.69 -7.60
CA PRO A 304 12.75 -14.68 -8.06
C PRO A 304 13.25 -13.28 -8.39
N ILE A 305 14.35 -12.89 -7.76
CA ILE A 305 15.09 -11.66 -8.09
C ILE A 305 16.32 -11.99 -8.94
N ASN A 306 16.83 -11.03 -9.69
CA ASN A 306 18.10 -11.20 -10.40
C ASN A 306 19.27 -10.86 -9.46
N LEU A 307 20.15 -11.82 -9.22
CA LEU A 307 21.36 -11.70 -8.40
C LEU A 307 22.58 -12.06 -9.27
N ARG A 308 23.71 -11.37 -9.12
CA ARG A 308 24.94 -11.77 -9.82
C ARG A 308 25.34 -13.20 -9.43
N GLY A 309 25.66 -14.04 -10.41
CA GLY A 309 26.09 -15.43 -10.19
C GLY A 309 27.32 -15.52 -9.27
N THR A 310 28.20 -14.52 -9.35
CA THR A 310 29.39 -14.37 -8.49
C THR A 310 29.08 -14.20 -7.01
N ASP A 311 27.87 -13.75 -6.68
CA ASP A 311 27.49 -13.34 -5.33
C ASP A 311 26.64 -14.41 -4.62
N VAL A 312 26.24 -15.47 -5.34
CA VAL A 312 25.34 -16.51 -4.84
C VAL A 312 25.94 -17.25 -3.64
N GLU A 313 27.19 -17.68 -3.73
CA GLU A 313 27.86 -18.39 -2.63
C GLU A 313 27.94 -17.52 -1.37
N ASN A 314 28.41 -16.27 -1.52
CA ASN A 314 28.53 -15.33 -0.42
C ASN A 314 27.16 -15.04 0.22
N MET A 315 26.13 -14.82 -0.60
CA MET A 315 24.77 -14.60 -0.12
C MET A 315 24.29 -15.78 0.74
N LEU A 316 24.41 -17.00 0.23
CA LEU A 316 23.96 -18.19 0.93
C LEU A 316 24.76 -18.43 2.22
N GLN A 317 26.09 -18.27 2.20
CA GLN A 317 26.94 -18.38 3.40
C GLN A 317 26.67 -17.30 4.46
N ASP A 318 26.28 -16.10 4.05
CA ASP A 318 25.87 -15.03 4.98
C ASP A 318 24.51 -15.35 5.61
N GLN A 319 23.57 -15.87 4.81
CA GLN A 319 22.24 -16.27 5.28
C GLN A 319 22.30 -17.42 6.30
N THR A 320 23.23 -18.38 6.19
CA THR A 320 23.38 -19.46 7.19
C THR A 320 23.81 -18.96 8.58
N LYS A 321 24.31 -17.73 8.66
CA LYS A 321 24.75 -17.10 9.92
C LYS A 321 23.71 -16.12 10.47
N CYS A 322 22.65 -15.83 9.72
CA CYS A 322 21.60 -14.90 10.12
C CYS A 322 20.66 -15.51 11.16
N THR A 323 19.95 -14.65 11.90
CA THR A 323 18.93 -15.12 12.85
C THR A 323 17.69 -15.58 12.09
N PHE A 324 17.15 -16.74 12.45
CA PHE A 324 15.89 -17.19 11.89
C PHE A 324 14.69 -16.61 12.63
N LEU A 325 13.68 -16.16 11.87
CA LEU A 325 12.36 -15.81 12.38
C LEU A 325 11.29 -16.29 11.39
N ALA A 326 10.35 -17.09 11.86
CA ALA A 326 9.25 -17.59 11.04
C ALA A 326 8.32 -16.44 10.61
N LEU A 327 8.04 -16.35 9.32
CA LEU A 327 6.99 -15.46 8.81
C LEU A 327 5.62 -16.06 9.02
N LYS A 328 4.63 -15.20 9.28
CA LYS A 328 3.23 -15.59 9.42
C LYS A 328 2.38 -14.83 8.41
N ASP A 329 1.39 -15.51 7.85
CA ASP A 329 0.36 -14.88 7.04
C ASP A 329 -0.62 -14.07 7.92
N ASN A 330 -1.61 -13.43 7.28
CA ASN A 330 -2.61 -12.63 8.00
C ASN A 330 -3.53 -13.48 8.91
N GLN A 331 -3.54 -14.80 8.72
CA GLN A 331 -4.28 -15.77 9.52
C GLN A 331 -3.42 -16.36 10.66
N GLY A 332 -2.13 -16.02 10.71
CA GLY A 332 -1.17 -16.50 11.71
C GLY A 332 -0.52 -17.83 11.36
N ASN A 333 -0.74 -18.39 10.16
CA ASN A 333 -0.08 -19.60 9.70
C ASN A 333 1.34 -19.29 9.27
N GLU A 334 2.26 -20.21 9.53
CA GLU A 334 3.65 -20.07 9.08
C GLU A 334 3.73 -20.13 7.54
N VAL A 335 4.45 -19.17 6.97
CA VAL A 335 4.76 -19.12 5.55
C VAL A 335 6.09 -19.82 5.34
N LEU A 336 6.19 -20.63 4.29
CA LEU A 336 7.45 -21.30 3.94
C LEU A 336 8.54 -20.26 3.66
N ASN A 337 9.73 -20.51 4.20
CA ASN A 337 10.89 -19.64 4.00
C ASN A 337 11.56 -20.06 2.69
N GLU A 338 11.48 -19.18 1.71
CA GLU A 338 11.95 -19.47 0.36
C GLU A 338 13.03 -18.49 -0.05
N ILE A 339 14.05 -18.99 -0.74
CA ILE A 339 15.02 -18.18 -1.47
C ILE A 339 14.93 -18.58 -2.94
N LYS A 340 14.44 -17.66 -3.77
CA LYS A 340 14.38 -17.83 -5.22
C LYS A 340 15.21 -16.75 -5.89
N ILE A 341 16.17 -17.13 -6.71
CA ILE A 341 17.04 -16.21 -7.43
C ILE A 341 17.19 -16.63 -8.90
N ARG A 342 17.48 -15.65 -9.75
CA ARG A 342 17.95 -15.82 -11.12
C ARG A 342 19.32 -15.20 -11.24
N THR A 343 20.18 -15.79 -12.03
CA THR A 343 21.57 -15.39 -12.18
C THR A 343 21.88 -14.96 -13.61
N ASP A 344 22.97 -14.21 -13.82
CA ASP A 344 23.38 -13.69 -15.13
C ASP A 344 24.10 -14.74 -15.99
N ASP A 345 24.35 -15.92 -15.42
CA ASP A 345 25.17 -16.99 -15.97
C ASP A 345 24.47 -18.37 -15.90
N ASN A 346 23.18 -18.40 -15.55
CA ASN A 346 22.42 -19.65 -15.36
C ASN A 346 23.16 -20.60 -14.39
N HIS A 347 23.55 -20.04 -13.24
CA HIS A 347 24.19 -20.65 -12.07
C HIS A 347 25.49 -21.43 -12.33
N GLN A 348 26.08 -21.32 -13.52
CA GLN A 348 27.29 -22.05 -13.87
C GLN A 348 28.48 -21.62 -13.02
N TYR A 349 28.69 -20.32 -12.85
CA TYR A 349 29.74 -19.76 -12.01
C TYR A 349 29.59 -20.24 -10.56
N PHE A 350 28.37 -20.22 -10.03
CA PHE A 350 28.09 -20.71 -8.67
C PHE A 350 28.49 -22.18 -8.53
N LEU A 351 28.07 -23.05 -9.46
CA LEU A 351 28.41 -24.48 -9.39
C LEU A 351 29.92 -24.74 -9.54
N GLU A 352 30.61 -24.01 -10.41
CA GLU A 352 32.04 -24.19 -10.67
C GLU A 352 32.93 -23.68 -9.55
N ASN A 353 32.49 -22.65 -8.81
CA ASN A 353 33.34 -21.93 -7.85
C ASN A 353 32.95 -22.15 -6.38
N CYS A 354 31.74 -22.68 -6.10
CA CYS A 354 31.26 -22.90 -4.74
C CYS A 354 32.15 -23.89 -3.96
N GLN A 355 32.73 -23.41 -2.87
CA GLN A 355 33.59 -24.23 -2.01
C GLN A 355 32.74 -25.05 -1.04
N GLY A 356 32.47 -26.30 -1.41
CA GLY A 356 31.76 -27.24 -0.54
C GLY A 356 30.24 -27.08 -0.57
N LEU A 357 29.67 -27.10 -1.78
CA LEU A 357 28.22 -27.02 -2.02
C LEU A 357 27.39 -27.91 -1.09
N GLY A 358 27.81 -29.16 -0.85
CA GLY A 358 27.08 -30.08 0.04
C GLY A 358 27.02 -29.62 1.49
N LEU A 359 28.11 -29.04 2.02
CA LEU A 359 28.12 -28.45 3.36
C LEU A 359 27.23 -27.20 3.40
N LEU A 360 27.34 -26.33 2.40
CA LEU A 360 26.51 -25.13 2.30
C LEU A 360 25.01 -25.46 2.29
N LEU A 361 24.58 -26.42 1.46
CA LEU A 361 23.18 -26.84 1.43
C LEU A 361 22.75 -27.49 2.74
N SER A 362 23.62 -28.30 3.36
CA SER A 362 23.34 -28.87 4.67
C SER A 362 23.13 -27.78 5.73
N ASP A 363 23.99 -26.76 5.76
CA ASP A 363 23.86 -25.63 6.70
C ASP A 363 22.56 -24.84 6.46
N LEU A 364 22.20 -24.61 5.19
CA LEU A 364 20.95 -23.92 4.84
C LEU A 364 19.70 -24.70 5.31
N THR A 365 19.69 -26.03 5.24
CA THR A 365 18.56 -26.83 5.78
C THR A 365 18.44 -26.72 7.31
N GLN A 366 19.54 -26.42 8.01
CA GLN A 366 19.50 -26.13 9.45
C GLN A 366 19.03 -24.70 9.75
N CYS A 367 19.07 -23.80 8.76
CA CYS A 367 18.68 -22.39 8.85
C CYS A 367 17.24 -22.16 8.34
N PRO A 368 16.28 -22.92 8.88
CA PRO A 368 15.05 -23.43 8.25
C PRO A 368 14.64 -22.80 6.91
N ILE A 369 15.49 -22.91 5.88
CA ILE A 369 15.12 -22.58 4.50
C ILE A 369 14.37 -23.79 3.95
N ALA A 370 13.07 -23.61 3.71
CA ALA A 370 12.22 -24.67 3.20
C ALA A 370 12.47 -24.94 1.72
N LYS A 371 12.81 -23.90 0.96
CA LYS A 371 13.02 -23.98 -0.48
C LYS A 371 14.15 -23.07 -0.96
N LEU A 372 15.07 -23.63 -1.75
CA LEU A 372 16.09 -22.90 -2.50
C LEU A 372 15.93 -23.21 -3.99
N GLU A 373 15.66 -22.19 -4.79
CA GLU A 373 15.51 -22.27 -6.25
C GLU A 373 16.45 -21.28 -6.93
N ILE A 374 17.31 -21.76 -7.81
CA ILE A 374 18.28 -20.94 -8.56
C ILE A 374 18.05 -21.21 -10.05
N ASP A 375 17.67 -20.17 -10.80
CA ASP A 375 17.29 -20.25 -12.23
C ASP A 375 16.23 -21.29 -12.57
N GLY A 376 15.32 -21.56 -11.63
CA GLY A 376 14.26 -22.56 -11.78
C GLY A 376 14.69 -23.98 -11.46
N GLU A 377 15.95 -24.22 -11.13
CA GLU A 377 16.43 -25.49 -10.60
C GLU A 377 16.29 -25.53 -9.07
N LEU A 378 15.80 -26.65 -8.54
CA LEU A 378 15.59 -26.85 -7.11
C LEU A 378 16.84 -27.45 -6.46
N PHE A 379 17.33 -26.76 -5.44
CA PHE A 379 18.45 -27.25 -4.62
C PHE A 379 17.97 -27.82 -3.30
N ILE A 380 17.00 -27.14 -2.68
CA ILE A 380 16.32 -27.55 -1.45
C ILE A 380 14.81 -27.47 -1.69
N ASP A 381 14.08 -28.49 -1.29
CA ASP A 381 12.60 -28.49 -1.25
C ASP A 381 12.11 -29.20 0.01
N ASN A 382 11.09 -28.64 0.66
CA ASN A 382 10.59 -29.11 1.96
C ASN A 382 11.68 -29.42 3.00
N PHE A 383 12.69 -28.54 3.10
CA PHE A 383 13.85 -28.68 4.00
C PHE A 383 14.80 -29.85 3.67
N GLU A 384 14.64 -30.51 2.52
CA GLU A 384 15.50 -31.60 2.06
C GLU A 384 16.34 -31.15 0.86
N ILE A 385 17.57 -31.64 0.77
CA ILE A 385 18.44 -31.40 -0.40
C ILE A 385 17.92 -32.30 -1.53
N VAL A 386 17.53 -31.68 -2.64
CA VAL A 386 16.95 -32.37 -3.81
C VAL A 386 17.76 -32.21 -5.09
N TYR A 387 18.84 -31.41 -5.06
CA TYR A 387 19.71 -31.19 -6.20
C TYR A 387 20.32 -32.52 -6.70
N GLU A 388 20.16 -32.85 -7.98
CA GLU A 388 20.66 -34.12 -8.55
C GLU A 388 22.12 -34.05 -9.00
N GLY A 389 22.70 -32.85 -9.15
CA GLY A 389 24.07 -32.64 -9.59
C GLY A 389 25.16 -33.02 -8.57
N PHE A 390 24.79 -33.70 -7.48
CA PHE A 390 25.71 -34.30 -6.50
C PHE A 390 26.33 -35.64 -6.94
N ASN A 391 25.76 -36.29 -7.96
CA ASN A 391 26.15 -37.66 -8.35
C ASN A 391 27.37 -37.73 -9.29
#